data_AF-A0A3G9JSU8-F1
#
_entry.id   AF-A0A3G9JSU8-F1
#
_cell.length_a   1.000
_cell.length_b   1.000
_cell.length_c   1.000
_cell.angle_alpha   90.00
_cell.angle_beta   90.00
_cell.angle_gamma   90.00
#
_symmetry.space_group_name_H-M   'P 1'
#
loop_
_entity.id
_entity.type
_entity.pdbx_description
1 polymer ?
#
loop_
_entity_poly.entity_id
_entity_poly.type
_entity_poly.pdbx_seq_one_letter_code
_entity_poly.pdbx_strand_id
1 'polypeptide(L)'
;MKNIQKYLTGKIIASIFFIVLGIIMIARPLQIVSLITMILGIGTIIMGAVLIGLDVLQKELFLRSGTLMQGVLLIVMGIALLAYPNVGNILLPLSIGAIIIADSILRLQIGRAITHIGGTSYLTIISILTFILGLICVFNPMISSQVITIYLAIMMIVEAITSLVDTIYVKKYMKELQDNIIDV
;
A
#
# COMPACT_ATOMS: atom_id res chain seq x y z
N MET A 1 11.75 -31.41 -6.75
CA MET A 1 12.64 -30.28 -7.11
C MET A 1 12.12 -29.39 -8.25
N LYS A 2 11.50 -29.90 -9.34
CA LYS A 2 10.97 -29.07 -10.46
C LYS A 2 9.99 -27.95 -10.04
N ASN A 3 9.07 -28.22 -9.11
CA ASN A 3 8.13 -27.19 -8.64
C ASN A 3 8.83 -26.02 -7.93
N ILE A 4 9.90 -26.31 -7.18
CA ILE A 4 10.73 -25.31 -6.50
C ILE A 4 11.49 -24.47 -7.53
N GLN A 5 12.09 -25.09 -8.54
CA GLN A 5 12.79 -24.34 -9.60
C GLN A 5 11.85 -23.44 -10.42
N LYS A 6 10.61 -23.89 -10.68
CA LYS A 6 9.58 -23.07 -11.34
C LYS A 6 9.17 -21.89 -10.45
N TYR A 7 8.99 -22.11 -9.15
CA TYR A 7 8.73 -21.06 -8.18
C TYR A 7 9.85 -20.02 -8.12
N LEU A 8 11.11 -20.45 -8.02
CA LEU A 8 12.28 -19.56 -8.00
C LEU A 8 12.38 -18.72 -9.30
N THR A 9 12.09 -19.33 -10.45
CA THR A 9 12.08 -18.61 -11.73
C THR A 9 10.95 -17.57 -11.78
N GLY A 10 9.76 -17.92 -11.28
CA GLY A 10 8.64 -17.00 -11.11
C GLY A 10 8.99 -15.82 -10.20
N LYS A 11 9.68 -16.06 -9.07
CA LYS A 11 10.15 -15.00 -8.18
C LYS A 11 11.12 -14.04 -8.86
N ILE A 12 12.05 -14.53 -9.68
CA ILE A 12 12.99 -13.67 -10.43
C ILE A 12 12.21 -12.73 -11.37
N ILE A 13 11.25 -13.27 -12.12
CA ILE A 13 10.42 -12.48 -13.04
C ILE A 13 9.62 -11.43 -12.27
N ALA A 14 9.01 -11.81 -11.14
CA ALA A 14 8.27 -10.88 -10.27
C ALA A 14 9.18 -9.78 -9.71
N SER A 15 10.39 -10.12 -9.23
CA SER A 15 11.37 -9.13 -8.75
C SER A 15 11.74 -8.12 -9.83
N ILE A 16 12.05 -8.58 -11.05
CA ILE A 16 12.37 -7.68 -12.17
C ILE A 16 11.18 -6.77 -12.49
N PHE A 17 9.97 -7.32 -12.50
CA PHE A 17 8.75 -6.55 -12.71
C PHE A 17 8.55 -5.45 -11.64
N PHE A 18 8.75 -5.77 -10.37
CA PHE A 18 8.64 -4.78 -9.29
C PHE A 18 9.73 -3.70 -9.35
N ILE A 19 10.95 -4.04 -9.77
CA ILE A 19 12.02 -3.04 -10.00
C ILE A 19 11.58 -2.06 -11.09
N VAL A 20 11.11 -2.57 -12.22
CA VAL A 20 10.65 -1.73 -13.35
C VAL A 20 9.46 -0.86 -12.92
N LEU A 21 8.48 -1.44 -12.23
CA LEU A 21 7.35 -0.68 -11.68
C LEU A 21 7.83 0.44 -10.74
N GLY A 22 8.76 0.16 -9.85
CA GLY A 22 9.28 1.16 -8.91
C GLY A 22 9.95 2.33 -9.63
N ILE A 23 10.72 2.05 -10.68
CA ILE A 23 11.34 3.09 -11.51
C ILE A 23 10.27 3.96 -12.18
N ILE A 24 9.21 3.35 -12.73
CA ILE A 24 8.08 4.09 -13.32
C ILE A 24 7.39 4.96 -12.26
N MET A 25 7.21 4.45 -11.04
CA MET A 25 6.62 5.20 -9.94
C MET A 25 7.44 6.42 -9.53
N ILE A 26 8.77 6.31 -9.52
CA ILE A 26 9.66 7.43 -9.24
C ILE A 26 9.59 8.46 -10.37
N ALA A 27 9.51 8.02 -11.62
CA ALA A 27 9.48 8.93 -12.77
C ALA A 27 8.18 9.74 -12.86
N ARG A 28 7.05 9.16 -12.44
CA ARG A 28 5.70 9.73 -12.63
C ARG A 28 4.78 9.51 -11.41
N PRO A 29 5.14 10.02 -10.22
CA PRO A 29 4.46 9.66 -8.97
C PRO A 29 2.98 10.07 -8.92
N LEU A 30 2.65 11.28 -9.39
CA LEU A 30 1.25 11.76 -9.40
C LEU A 30 0.36 10.93 -10.34
N GLN A 31 0.92 10.52 -11.48
CA GLN A 31 0.19 9.69 -12.44
C GLN A 31 -0.10 8.31 -11.85
N ILE A 32 0.84 7.72 -11.11
CA ILE A 32 0.63 6.44 -10.43
C ILE A 32 -0.52 6.51 -9.43
N VAL A 33 -0.55 7.53 -8.58
CA VAL A 33 -1.64 7.69 -7.62
C VAL A 33 -2.98 7.87 -8.34
N SER A 34 -3.00 8.58 -9.46
CA SER A 34 -4.19 8.74 -10.29
C SER A 34 -4.64 7.41 -10.92
N LEU A 35 -3.69 6.60 -11.39
CA LEU A 35 -3.96 5.24 -11.89
C LEU A 35 -4.54 4.34 -10.79
N ILE A 36 -3.95 4.36 -9.60
CA ILE A 36 -4.46 3.62 -8.43
C ILE A 36 -5.89 4.07 -8.10
N THR A 37 -6.14 5.38 -8.13
CA THR A 37 -7.47 5.97 -7.89
C THR A 37 -8.49 5.47 -8.91
N MET A 38 -8.11 5.36 -10.19
CA MET A 38 -9.00 4.81 -11.21
C MET A 38 -9.26 3.32 -11.01
N ILE A 39 -8.23 2.53 -10.69
CA ILE A 39 -8.40 1.09 -10.40
C ILE A 39 -9.34 0.91 -9.22
N LEU A 40 -9.18 1.70 -8.16
CA LEU A 40 -10.09 1.72 -7.01
C LEU A 40 -11.50 2.16 -7.41
N GLY A 41 -11.64 3.15 -8.30
CA GLY A 41 -12.93 3.57 -8.85
C GLY A 41 -13.65 2.43 -9.58
N ILE A 42 -12.97 1.72 -10.49
CA ILE A 42 -13.51 0.55 -11.19
C ILE A 42 -13.90 -0.54 -10.20
N GLY A 43 -13.01 -0.86 -9.25
CA GLY A 43 -13.28 -1.87 -8.21
C GLY A 43 -14.52 -1.52 -7.37
N THR A 44 -14.67 -0.25 -6.99
CA THR A 44 -15.82 0.26 -6.25
C THR A 44 -17.12 0.11 -7.06
N ILE A 45 -17.11 0.41 -8.37
CA ILE A 45 -18.27 0.22 -9.25
C ILE A 45 -18.65 -1.26 -9.33
N ILE A 46 -17.68 -2.15 -9.56
CA ILE A 46 -17.92 -3.59 -9.64
C ILE A 46 -18.52 -4.10 -8.33
N MET A 47 -17.96 -3.70 -7.19
CA MET A 47 -18.47 -4.08 -5.88
C MET A 47 -19.90 -3.58 -5.64
N GLY A 48 -20.21 -2.34 -6.04
CA GLY A 48 -21.58 -1.80 -5.97
C GLY A 48 -22.56 -2.58 -6.85
N ALA A 49 -22.17 -2.94 -8.07
CA ALA A 49 -22.98 -3.75 -8.98
C ALA A 49 -23.22 -5.17 -8.43
N VAL A 50 -22.20 -5.79 -7.85
CA VAL A 50 -22.33 -7.10 -7.17
C VAL A 50 -23.29 -7.00 -6.00
N LEU A 51 -23.20 -5.96 -5.17
CA LEU A 51 -24.07 -5.79 -4.00
C LEU A 51 -25.54 -5.65 -4.40
N ILE A 52 -25.82 -4.88 -5.47
CA ILE A 52 -27.17 -4.76 -6.04
C ILE A 52 -27.64 -6.10 -6.62
N GLY A 53 -26.79 -6.80 -7.37
CA GLY A 53 -27.14 -8.08 -7.99
C GLY A 53 -27.47 -9.18 -6.97
N LEU A 54 -26.71 -9.24 -5.87
CA LEU A 54 -26.98 -10.18 -4.78
C LEU A 54 -28.33 -9.89 -4.10
N ASP A 55 -28.65 -8.61 -3.87
CA ASP A 55 -29.91 -8.22 -3.23
C ASP A 55 -31.13 -8.59 -4.09
N VAL A 56 -31.03 -8.39 -5.41
CA VAL A 56 -32.09 -8.76 -6.36
C VAL A 56 -32.30 -10.28 -6.44
N LEU A 57 -31.22 -11.07 -6.37
CA LEU A 57 -31.28 -12.54 -6.44
C LEU A 57 -31.84 -13.19 -5.18
N GLN A 58 -31.58 -12.60 -4.01
CA GLN A 58 -31.97 -13.22 -2.74
C GLN A 58 -33.48 -13.19 -2.48
N LYS A 59 -34.28 -12.39 -3.22
CA LYS A 59 -35.77 -12.29 -3.18
C LYS A 59 -36.42 -12.09 -1.80
N GLU A 60 -35.68 -12.26 -0.71
CA GLU A 60 -36.06 -11.88 0.64
C GLU A 60 -35.93 -10.36 0.73
N LEU A 61 -37.06 -9.72 0.39
CA LEU A 61 -37.56 -8.50 0.99
C LEU A 61 -36.49 -7.41 1.20
N PHE A 62 -36.53 -6.40 0.34
CA PHE A 62 -36.73 -4.95 0.59
C PHE A 62 -36.52 -4.34 2.01
N LEU A 63 -36.46 -5.15 3.07
CA LEU A 63 -36.27 -4.85 4.49
C LEU A 63 -34.80 -4.85 4.94
N ARG A 64 -33.83 -5.30 4.13
CA ARG A 64 -32.41 -4.94 4.35
C ARG A 64 -32.04 -3.69 3.55
N SER A 65 -32.85 -2.64 3.70
CA SER A 65 -32.79 -1.35 2.98
C SER A 65 -31.40 -0.69 2.89
N GLY A 66 -30.43 -1.12 3.71
CA GLY A 66 -29.05 -0.65 3.65
C GLY A 66 -28.22 -1.16 2.46
N THR A 67 -28.46 -2.37 1.93
CA THR A 67 -27.58 -3.00 0.93
C THR A 67 -27.72 -2.38 -0.46
N LEU A 68 -28.95 -2.13 -0.93
CA LEU A 68 -29.21 -1.42 -2.20
C LEU A 68 -28.66 0.01 -2.16
N MET A 69 -28.95 0.75 -1.09
CA MET A 69 -28.45 2.12 -0.92
C MET A 69 -26.92 2.14 -0.92
N GLN A 70 -26.26 1.23 -0.20
CA GLN A 70 -24.81 1.08 -0.22
C GLN A 70 -24.28 0.77 -1.63
N GLY A 71 -24.95 -0.11 -2.38
CA GLY A 71 -24.56 -0.48 -3.73
C GLY A 71 -24.60 0.70 -4.70
N VAL A 72 -25.69 1.49 -4.66
CA VAL A 72 -25.83 2.71 -5.46
C VAL A 72 -24.79 3.75 -5.05
N LEU A 73 -24.57 3.96 -3.74
CA LEU A 73 -23.54 4.88 -3.25
C LEU A 73 -22.14 4.49 -3.73
N LEU A 74 -21.81 3.19 -3.72
CA LEU A 74 -20.54 2.68 -4.23
C LEU A 74 -20.38 2.97 -5.73
N ILE A 75 -21.42 2.76 -6.53
CA ILE A 75 -21.37 3.07 -7.97
C ILE A 75 -21.16 4.57 -8.19
N VAL A 76 -21.92 5.44 -7.50
CA VAL A 76 -21.79 6.90 -7.62
C VAL A 76 -20.38 7.34 -7.20
N MET A 77 -19.87 6.82 -6.09
CA MET A 77 -18.53 7.14 -5.59
C MET A 77 -17.45 6.66 -6.57
N GLY A 78 -17.59 5.46 -7.12
CA GLY A 78 -16.66 4.93 -8.12
C GLY A 78 -16.66 5.74 -9.41
N ILE A 79 -17.83 6.19 -9.89
CA ILE A 79 -17.93 7.12 -11.03
C ILE A 79 -17.24 8.45 -10.71
N ALA A 80 -17.45 8.99 -9.50
CA ALA A 80 -16.79 10.23 -9.07
C ALA A 80 -15.26 10.10 -9.05
N LEU A 81 -14.73 8.95 -8.60
CA LEU A 81 -13.28 8.67 -8.63
C LEU A 81 -12.74 8.58 -10.05
N LEU A 82 -13.51 8.04 -11.00
CA LEU A 82 -13.13 8.00 -12.42
C LEU A 82 -13.22 9.36 -13.10
N ALA A 83 -14.19 10.19 -12.72
CA ALA A 83 -14.34 11.54 -13.24
C ALA A 83 -13.21 12.47 -12.75
N TYR A 84 -12.73 12.27 -11.52
CA TYR A 84 -11.67 13.08 -10.91
C TYR A 84 -10.55 12.22 -10.33
N PRO A 85 -9.73 11.56 -11.16
CA PRO A 85 -8.69 10.63 -10.70
C PRO A 85 -7.59 11.33 -9.88
N ASN A 86 -7.43 12.65 -10.05
CA ASN A 86 -6.47 13.44 -9.29
C ASN A 86 -6.84 13.58 -7.81
N VAL A 87 -8.08 13.27 -7.41
CA VAL A 87 -8.56 13.37 -6.02
C VAL A 87 -7.75 12.46 -5.09
N GLY A 88 -7.23 11.32 -5.57
CA GLY A 88 -6.35 10.47 -4.77
C GLY A 88 -5.06 11.15 -4.32
N ASN A 89 -4.52 12.08 -5.12
CA ASN A 89 -3.35 12.87 -4.75
C ASN A 89 -3.64 13.85 -3.60
N ILE A 90 -4.91 14.09 -3.28
CA ILE A 90 -5.35 14.92 -2.15
C ILE A 90 -5.74 14.03 -0.97
N LEU A 91 -6.63 13.06 -1.22
CA LEU A 91 -7.20 12.24 -0.15
C LEU A 91 -6.18 11.34 0.52
N LEU A 92 -5.29 10.68 -0.24
CA LEU A 92 -4.32 9.76 0.37
C LEU A 92 -3.35 10.48 1.33
N PRO A 93 -2.67 11.58 0.94
CA PRO A 93 -1.79 12.31 1.87
C PRO A 93 -2.55 12.91 3.04
N LEU A 94 -3.79 13.37 2.83
CA LEU A 94 -4.62 13.90 3.90
C LEU A 94 -4.96 12.82 4.94
N SER A 95 -5.38 11.64 4.50
CA SER A 95 -5.67 10.50 5.37
C SER A 95 -4.41 10.04 6.11
N ILE A 96 -3.29 9.89 5.40
CA ILE A 96 -2.00 9.49 5.99
C ILE A 96 -1.53 10.54 7.00
N GLY A 97 -1.60 11.83 6.65
CA GLY A 97 -1.22 12.94 7.52
C GLY A 97 -2.03 12.98 8.80
N ALA A 98 -3.35 12.78 8.71
CA ALA A 98 -4.23 12.71 9.88
C ALA A 98 -3.87 11.53 10.80
N ILE A 99 -3.60 10.35 10.23
CA ILE A 99 -3.17 9.16 10.99
C ILE A 99 -1.83 9.43 11.68
N ILE A 100 -0.85 10.02 10.97
CA ILE A 100 0.46 10.36 11.53
C ILE A 100 0.31 11.34 12.69
N ILE A 101 -0.50 12.39 12.52
CA ILE A 101 -0.75 13.39 13.59
C ILE A 101 -1.32 12.72 14.83
N ALA A 102 -2.36 11.89 14.68
CA ALA A 102 -3.01 11.21 15.79
C ALA A 102 -2.02 10.28 16.53
N ASP A 103 -1.24 9.53 15.78
CA ASP A 103 -0.24 8.62 16.30
C ASP A 103 0.93 9.38 17.00
N SER A 104 1.42 10.48 16.44
CA SER A 104 2.43 11.32 17.08
C SER A 104 1.97 11.87 18.43
N ILE A 105 0.69 12.25 18.55
CA ILE A 105 0.11 12.71 19.83
C ILE A 105 0.14 11.59 20.87
N LEU A 106 -0.22 10.35 20.49
CA LEU A 106 -0.14 9.20 21.39
C LEU A 106 1.30 8.92 21.82
N ARG A 107 2.25 8.93 20.89
CA ARG A 107 3.67 8.71 21.20
C ARG A 107 4.26 9.81 22.08
N LEU A 108 3.82 11.06 21.94
CA LEU A 108 4.19 12.15 22.86
C LEU A 108 3.74 11.86 24.29
N GLN A 109 2.52 11.33 24.47
CA GLN A 109 2.02 10.98 25.81
C GLN A 109 2.87 9.87 26.43
N ILE A 110 3.20 8.83 25.66
CA ILE A 110 4.05 7.71 26.10
C ILE A 110 5.47 8.20 26.42
N GLY A 111 6.06 9.03 25.55
CA GLY A 111 7.40 9.59 25.75
C GLY A 111 7.50 10.41 27.04
N ARG A 112 6.47 11.22 27.34
CA ARG A 112 6.39 11.98 28.60
C ARG A 112 6.28 11.06 29.82
N ALA A 113 5.48 10.00 29.74
CA ALA A 113 5.39 9.00 30.80
C ALA A 113 6.74 8.31 31.06
N ILE A 114 7.48 7.96 30.01
CA ILE A 114 8.81 7.33 30.10
C ILE A 114 9.84 8.27 30.71
N THR A 115 9.85 9.55 30.32
CA THR A 115 10.74 10.53 30.95
C THR A 115 10.42 10.75 32.43
N HIS A 116 9.15 10.64 32.83
CA HIS A 116 8.76 10.78 34.23
C HIS A 116 9.30 9.63 35.10
N ILE A 117 9.46 8.43 34.54
CA ILE A 117 10.06 7.27 35.23
C ILE A 117 11.59 7.17 35.07
N GLY A 118 12.24 8.21 34.54
CA GLY A 118 13.69 8.30 34.39
C GLY A 118 14.27 7.71 33.09
N GLY A 119 13.43 7.38 32.11
CA GLY A 119 13.86 6.91 30.78
C GLY A 119 14.26 8.03 29.82
N THR A 120 14.92 7.66 28.71
CA THR A 120 15.44 8.62 27.71
C THR A 120 14.34 9.22 26.82
N SER A 121 14.38 10.55 26.60
CA SER A 121 13.37 11.36 25.91
C SER A 121 13.41 11.32 24.37
N TYR A 122 14.11 10.34 23.77
CA TYR A 122 14.27 10.29 22.30
C TYR A 122 12.91 10.14 21.59
N LEU A 123 11.96 9.46 22.22
CA LEU A 123 10.58 9.32 21.75
C LEU A 123 9.89 10.68 21.58
N THR A 124 10.14 11.63 22.48
CA THR A 124 9.53 12.96 22.40
C THR A 124 10.00 13.71 21.17
N ILE A 125 11.31 13.68 20.89
CA ILE A 125 11.92 14.36 19.73
C ILE A 125 11.40 13.76 18.42
N ILE A 126 11.38 12.42 18.32
CA ILE A 126 10.86 11.70 17.14
C ILE A 126 9.37 12.00 16.95
N SER A 127 8.61 12.10 18.04
CA SER A 127 7.18 12.38 17.97
C SER A 127 6.88 13.80 17.49
N ILE A 128 7.70 14.79 17.88
CA ILE A 128 7.59 16.17 17.35
C ILE A 128 7.91 16.20 15.85
N LEU A 129 8.98 15.53 15.44
CA LEU A 129 9.37 15.49 14.01
C LEU A 129 8.28 14.82 13.16
N THR A 130 7.75 13.68 13.61
CA THR A 130 6.66 12.97 12.92
C THR A 130 5.37 13.79 12.89
N PHE A 131 5.06 14.54 13.95
CA PHE A 131 3.92 15.45 13.96
C PHE A 131 4.03 16.53 12.87
N ILE A 132 5.21 17.14 12.74
CA ILE A 132 5.48 18.15 11.68
C ILE A 132 5.33 17.53 10.29
N LEU A 133 5.85 16.31 10.08
CA LEU A 133 5.65 15.58 8.82
C LEU A 133 4.17 15.33 8.52
N GLY A 134 3.38 14.99 9.54
CA GLY A 134 1.93 14.85 9.42
C GLY A 134 1.26 16.16 9.02
N LEU A 135 1.66 17.29 9.61
CA LEU A 135 1.15 18.62 9.21
C LEU A 135 1.51 18.96 7.76
N ILE A 136 2.75 18.66 7.32
CA ILE A 136 3.16 18.87 5.92
C ILE A 136 2.28 18.04 4.98
N CYS A 137 1.93 16.80 5.35
CA CYS A 137 1.03 15.94 4.58
C CYS A 137 -0.36 16.56 4.40
N VAL A 138 -0.91 17.14 5.47
CA VAL A 138 -2.25 17.75 5.47
C VAL A 138 -2.26 19.07 4.69
N PHE A 139 -1.29 19.95 4.93
CA PHE A 139 -1.28 21.30 4.34
C PHE A 139 -0.70 21.35 2.92
N ASN A 140 0.16 20.40 2.55
CA ASN A 140 0.77 20.31 1.22
C ASN A 140 0.56 18.91 0.61
N PRO A 141 -0.69 18.52 0.31
CA PRO A 141 -1.00 17.16 -0.12
C PRO A 141 -0.37 16.81 -1.47
N MET A 142 -0.26 17.74 -2.42
CA MET A 142 0.36 17.46 -3.73
C MET A 142 1.81 17.03 -3.62
N ILE A 143 2.62 17.78 -2.87
CA ILE A 143 4.03 17.46 -2.64
C ILE A 143 4.13 16.16 -1.84
N SER A 144 3.29 16.03 -0.81
CA SER A 144 3.30 14.86 0.07
C SER A 144 2.92 13.58 -0.67
N SER A 145 1.97 13.65 -1.61
CA SER A 145 1.64 12.54 -2.50
C SER A 145 2.85 12.06 -3.30
N GLN A 146 3.63 13.00 -3.85
CA GLN A 146 4.86 12.66 -4.58
C GLN A 146 5.89 12.00 -3.66
N VAL A 147 6.18 12.62 -2.51
CA VAL A 147 7.17 12.12 -1.56
C VAL A 147 6.80 10.73 -1.05
N ILE A 148 5.54 10.52 -0.66
CA ILE A 148 5.03 9.22 -0.21
C ILE A 148 5.16 8.17 -1.33
N THR A 149 4.77 8.52 -2.55
CA THR A 149 4.83 7.58 -3.69
C THR A 149 6.26 7.22 -4.05
N ILE A 150 7.19 8.18 -4.06
CA ILE A 150 8.61 7.94 -4.30
C ILE A 150 9.19 7.09 -3.18
N TYR A 151 8.87 7.38 -1.93
CA TYR A 151 9.32 6.58 -0.79
C TYR A 151 8.85 5.12 -0.90
N LEU A 152 7.56 4.91 -1.19
CA LEU A 152 7.00 3.57 -1.41
C LEU A 152 7.68 2.86 -2.59
N ALA A 153 7.98 3.58 -3.67
CA ALA A 153 8.67 3.03 -4.83
C ALA A 153 10.11 2.62 -4.52
N ILE A 154 10.85 3.41 -3.75
CA ILE A 154 12.20 3.07 -3.29
C ILE A 154 12.15 1.81 -2.43
N MET A 155 11.23 1.75 -1.46
CA MET A 155 11.06 0.57 -0.62
C MET A 155 10.71 -0.68 -1.44
N MET A 156 9.82 -0.54 -2.42
CA MET A 156 9.47 -1.62 -3.33
C MET A 156 10.67 -2.12 -4.16
N ILE A 157 11.53 -1.21 -4.63
CA ILE A 157 12.76 -1.58 -5.35
C ILE A 157 13.74 -2.31 -4.44
N VAL A 158 13.96 -1.78 -3.23
CA VAL A 158 14.87 -2.40 -2.24
C VAL A 158 14.40 -3.82 -1.92
N GLU A 159 13.11 -4.00 -1.62
CA GLU A 159 12.51 -5.33 -1.38
C GLU A 159 12.65 -6.26 -2.59
N ALA A 160 12.41 -5.74 -3.81
CA ALA A 160 12.53 -6.54 -5.02
C ALA A 160 13.97 -7.00 -5.29
N ILE A 161 14.96 -6.14 -5.02
CA ILE A 161 16.39 -6.47 -5.12
C ILE A 161 16.76 -7.52 -4.07
N THR A 162 16.37 -7.33 -2.80
CA THR A 162 16.62 -8.30 -1.73
C THR A 162 16.04 -9.67 -2.10
N SER A 163 14.78 -9.72 -2.54
CA SER A 163 14.14 -10.97 -2.99
C SER A 163 14.85 -11.60 -4.20
N LEU A 164 15.40 -10.79 -5.12
CA LEU A 164 16.16 -11.29 -6.26
C LEU A 164 17.45 -11.98 -5.79
N VAL A 165 18.19 -11.32 -4.91
CA VAL A 165 19.43 -11.82 -4.32
C VAL A 165 19.19 -13.13 -3.57
N ASP A 166 18.20 -13.14 -2.67
CA ASP A 166 17.81 -14.34 -1.90
C ASP A 166 17.48 -15.52 -2.83
N THR A 167 16.71 -15.25 -3.88
CA THR A 167 16.27 -16.29 -4.84
C THR A 167 17.46 -16.86 -5.62
N ILE A 168 18.46 -16.05 -5.96
CA ILE A 168 19.69 -16.51 -6.63
C ILE A 168 20.51 -17.40 -5.70
N TYR A 169 20.71 -16.98 -4.44
CA TYR A 169 21.44 -17.78 -3.44
C TYR A 169 20.77 -19.14 -3.20
N VAL A 170 19.45 -19.16 -3.00
CA VAL A 170 18.69 -20.40 -2.81
C VAL A 170 18.80 -21.31 -4.04
N LYS A 171 18.73 -20.75 -5.26
CA LYS A 171 18.86 -21.53 -6.49
C LYS A 171 20.26 -22.14 -6.64
N LYS A 172 21.31 -21.42 -6.26
CA LYS A 172 22.69 -21.91 -6.27
C LYS A 172 22.88 -23.05 -5.26
N TYR A 173 22.45 -22.83 -4.02
CA TYR A 173 22.56 -23.81 -2.95
C TYR A 173 21.80 -25.11 -3.27
N MET A 174 20.58 -25.00 -3.83
CA MET A 174 19.80 -26.16 -4.27
C MET A 174 20.48 -26.96 -5.39
N LYS A 175 21.25 -26.28 -6.27
CA LYS A 175 21.99 -26.95 -7.34
C LYS A 175 23.19 -27.72 -6.76
N GLU A 176 23.94 -27.10 -5.85
CA GLU A 176 25.07 -27.74 -5.15
C GLU A 176 24.63 -28.96 -4.33
N LEU A 177 23.48 -28.89 -3.66
CA LEU A 177 22.90 -30.05 -2.95
C LEU A 177 22.54 -31.19 -3.91
N GLN A 178 22.00 -30.87 -5.08
CA GLN A 178 21.61 -31.89 -6.06
C GLN A 178 22.86 -32.59 -6.63
N ASP A 179 23.91 -31.83 -6.95
CA ASP A 179 25.16 -32.39 -7.47
C ASP A 179 25.84 -33.31 -6.42
N ASN A 180 25.90 -32.88 -5.14
CA ASN A 180 26.48 -33.69 -4.05
C ASN A 180 25.70 -34.97 -3.71
N ILE A 181 24.38 -35.01 -3.92
CA ILE A 181 23.57 -36.23 -3.68
C ILE A 181 23.74 -37.25 -4.82
N ILE A 182 24.13 -36.80 -6.02
CA ILE A 182 24.32 -37.68 -7.18
C ILE A 182 25.72 -38.34 -7.18
N ASP A 183 26.69 -37.74 -6.49
CA ASP A 183 28.06 -38.28 -6.34
C ASP A 183 28.24 -39.31 -5.20
N VAL A 184 27.16 -39.68 -4.48
CA VAL A 184 27.14 -40.70 -3.39
C VAL A 184 26.31 -41.91 -3.82
#